data_AF-A0A096X827-F1
#
_entry.id   AF-A0A096X827-F1
#
_cell.length_a   1.000
_cell.length_b   1.000
_cell.length_c   1.000
_cell.angle_alpha   90.00
_cell.angle_beta   90.00
_cell.angle_gamma   90.00
#
_symmetry.space_group_name_H-M   'P 1'
#
loop_
_entity.id
_entity.type
_entity.pdbx_description
1 polymer ?
#
loop_
_entity_poly.entity_id
_entity_poly.type
_entity_poly.pdbx_seq_one_letter_code
_entity_poly.pdbx_strand_id
1 'polypeptide(L)' 'VFYDASRRLILKGVDGVVFVADSQVERMDANIASMQNLFENLQEYGYDPHTIPIVLQYNKRDLP' A
#
# COMPACT_ATOMS: atom_id res chain seq x y z
N VAL A 1 -10.42 14.77 5.88
CA VAL A 1 -11.73 14.30 5.40
C VAL A 1 -11.89 14.70 3.94
N PHE A 2 -11.19 14.04 3.02
CA PHE A 2 -11.32 14.13 1.55
C PHE A 2 -10.16 13.30 1.02
N TYR A 3 -10.39 12.04 0.62
CA TYR A 3 -9.59 11.23 -0.33
C TYR A 3 -10.02 9.74 -0.37
N ASP A 4 -11.07 9.32 0.33
CA ASP A 4 -11.49 7.90 0.32
C ASP A 4 -12.20 7.48 -0.99
N ALA A 5 -12.91 8.40 -1.67
CA ALA A 5 -13.65 8.06 -2.89
C ALA A 5 -12.75 7.85 -4.11
N SER A 6 -11.61 8.55 -4.20
CA SER A 6 -10.64 8.41 -5.29
C SER A 6 -9.68 7.24 -5.09
N ARG A 7 -9.44 6.78 -3.85
CA ARG A 7 -8.61 5.59 -3.57
C ARG A 7 -9.32 4.27 -3.82
N ARG A 8 -10.66 4.22 -3.76
CA ARG A 8 -11.44 3.02 -4.08
C ARG A 8 -11.39 2.64 -5.56
N LEU A 9 -11.03 3.55 -6.48
CA LEU A 9 -11.07 3.25 -7.92
C LEU A 9 -9.74 2.80 -8.54
N ILE A 10 -8.70 2.49 -7.75
CA ILE A 10 -7.36 2.19 -8.31
C ILE A 10 -7.07 0.68 -8.34
N LEU A 11 -7.61 -0.10 -7.40
CA LEU A 11 -7.28 -1.53 -7.28
C LEU A 11 -8.11 -2.45 -8.16
N LYS A 12 -9.17 -1.93 -8.81
CA LYS A 12 -9.96 -2.74 -9.76
C LYS A 12 -9.16 -2.96 -11.04
N GLY A 13 -8.86 -4.22 -11.35
CA GLY A 13 -8.09 -4.61 -12.54
C GLY A 13 -6.57 -4.52 -12.36
N VAL A 14 -6.08 -4.52 -11.12
CA VAL A 14 -4.65 -4.46 -10.83
C VAL A 14 -3.97 -5.81 -11.05
N ASP A 15 -2.88 -5.82 -11.82
CA ASP A 15 -2.06 -7.03 -12.06
C ASP A 15 -0.89 -7.17 -11.07
N GLY A 16 -0.54 -6.08 -10.37
CA GLY A 16 0.55 -6.05 -9.40
C GLY A 16 0.64 -4.69 -8.69
N VAL A 17 1.28 -4.68 -7.52
CA VAL A 17 1.38 -3.50 -6.65
C VAL A 17 2.83 -3.22 -6.29
N VAL A 18 3.21 -1.93 -6.29
CA VAL A 18 4.45 -1.46 -5.67
C VAL A 18 4.08 -0.67 -4.43
N PHE A 19 4.44 -1.18 -3.26
CA PHE A 19 4.28 -0.47 -2.00
C PHE A 19 5.51 0.38 -1.73
N VAL A 20 5.34 1.70 -1.68
CA VAL A 20 6.43 2.65 -1.43
C VAL A 20 6.42 3.04 0.04
N ALA A 21 7.31 2.45 0.82
CA ALA A 21 7.48 2.74 2.24
C ALA A 21 8.40 3.94 2.46
N ASP A 22 8.05 4.82 3.40
CA ASP A 22 8.92 5.92 3.85
C ASP A 22 9.93 5.38 4.87
N SER A 23 11.23 5.58 4.65
CA SER A 23 12.29 5.02 5.51
C SER A 23 12.50 5.74 6.84
N GLN A 24 11.83 6.86 7.08
CA GLN A 24 11.88 7.56 8.37
C GLN A 24 11.29 6.71 9.49
N VAL A 25 11.96 6.66 10.65
CA VAL A 25 11.54 5.85 11.80
C VAL A 25 10.14 6.26 12.28
N GLU A 26 9.85 7.56 12.28
CA GLU A 26 8.58 8.16 12.69
C GLU A 26 7.42 7.78 11.74
N ARG A 27 7.74 7.24 10.56
CA ARG A 27 6.75 6.79 9.56
C ARG A 27 6.49 5.29 9.59
N MET A 28 7.16 4.53 10.46
CA MET A 28 6.97 3.08 10.55
C MET A 28 5.52 2.69 10.82
N ASP A 29 4.88 3.28 11.83
CA ASP A 29 3.48 2.98 12.16
C ASP A 29 2.53 3.33 11.01
N ALA A 30 2.81 4.43 10.30
CA ALA A 30 2.04 4.83 9.12
C ALA A 30 2.24 3.85 7.96
N ASN A 31 3.45 3.32 7.75
CA ASN A 31 3.72 2.29 6.74
C ASN A 31 2.95 1.00 7.06
N ILE A 32 2.95 0.57 8.33
CA ILE A 32 2.24 -0.64 8.76
C ILE A 32 0.74 -0.48 8.54
N ALA A 33 0.14 0.63 9.02
CA ALA A 33 -1.28 0.91 8.83
C ALA A 33 -1.66 0.99 7.35
N SER A 34 -0.81 1.61 6.52
CA SER A 34 -1.04 1.69 5.08
C SER A 34 -0.93 0.34 4.36
N MET A 35 -0.05 -0.56 4.81
CA MET A 35 0.05 -1.91 4.27
C MET A 35 -1.16 -2.76 4.64
N GLN A 36 -1.63 -2.67 5.90
CA GLN A 36 -2.86 -3.33 6.34
C GLN A 36 -4.05 -2.87 5.50
N ASN A 37 -4.19 -1.56 5.28
CA ASN A 37 -5.26 -1.04 4.44
C ASN A 37 -5.16 -1.50 2.98
N LEU A 38 -3.95 -1.63 2.41
CA LEU A 38 -3.77 -2.21 1.08
C LEU A 38 -4.33 -3.65 1.03
N PHE A 39 -4.02 -4.48 2.03
CA PHE A 39 -4.48 -5.86 2.08
C PHE A 39 -6.00 -5.95 2.23
N GLU A 40 -6.59 -5.14 3.11
CA GLU A 40 -8.05 -5.04 3.27
C GLU A 40 -8.74 -4.65 1.95
N ASN A 41 -8.22 -3.63 1.28
CA ASN A 41 -8.80 -3.18 0.00
C ASN A 41 -8.65 -4.26 -1.09
N LEU A 42 -7.51 -4.95 -1.19
CA LEU A 42 -7.32 -6.04 -2.15
C LEU A 42 -8.35 -7.15 -1.92
N GLN A 43 -8.58 -7.53 -0.66
CA GLN A 43 -9.60 -8.51 -0.29
C GLN A 43 -11.02 -8.03 -0.61
N GLU A 44 -11.35 -6.76 -0.37
CA GLU A 44 -12.66 -6.16 -0.71
C GLU A 44 -12.95 -6.25 -2.22
N TYR A 45 -11.92 -6.15 -3.07
CA TYR A 45 -12.03 -6.32 -4.52
C TYR A 45 -11.90 -7.77 -5.01
N GLY A 46 -11.79 -8.75 -4.10
CA GLY A 46 -11.72 -10.17 -4.42
C GLY A 46 -10.33 -10.67 -4.83
N TYR A 47 -9.28 -9.89 -4.59
CA TYR A 47 -7.89 -10.33 -4.78
C TYR A 47 -7.35 -10.98 -3.51
N ASP A 48 -6.52 -12.01 -3.68
CA ASP A 48 -5.71 -12.56 -2.59
C ASP A 48 -4.34 -11.85 -2.54
N PRO A 49 -4.04 -11.08 -1.47
CA PRO A 49 -2.76 -10.39 -1.30
C PRO A 49 -1.53 -11.32 -1.34
N HIS A 50 -1.72 -12.63 -1.11
CA HIS A 50 -0.64 -13.61 -1.15
C HIS A 50 -0.32 -14.14 -2.55
N THR A 51 -1.19 -13.87 -3.53
CA THR A 51 -1.03 -14.35 -4.91
C THR A 51 -0.72 -13.22 -5.90
N ILE A 52 -1.21 -12.01 -5.62
CA ILE A 52 -0.89 -10.85 -6.44
C ILE A 52 0.59 -10.46 -6.26
N PRO A 53 1.33 -10.15 -7.34
CA PRO A 53 2.70 -9.64 -7.23
C PRO A 53 2.75 -8.32 -6.45
N ILE A 54 3.49 -8.31 -5.34
CA ILE A 54 3.72 -7.11 -4.53
C ILE A 54 5.24 -6.88 -4.40
N VAL A 55 5.69 -5.68 -4.76
CA VAL A 55 7.08 -5.23 -4.57
C VAL A 55 7.11 -4.17 -3.47
N LEU A 56 8.03 -4.32 -2.52
CA LEU A 56 8.28 -3.32 -1.48
C LEU A 56 9.47 -2.43 -1.87
N GLN A 57 9.23 -1.12 -1.96
CA GLN A 57 10.27 -0.12 -2.16
C GLN A 57 10.47 0.68 -0.88
N TYR A 58 11.65 0.59 -0.28
CA TYR A 58 12.06 1.51 0.79
C TYR A 58 12.56 2.82 0.17
N ASN A 59 11.74 3.85 0.23
CA ASN A 59 12.04 5.18 -0.30
C ASN A 59 12.65 6.08 0.78
N LYS A 60 13.30 7.17 0.36
CA LYS A 60 13.97 8.16 1.23
C LYS A 60 15.13 7.59 2.04
N ARG A 61 15.94 6.73 1.43
CA ARG A 61 17.14 6.12 2.04
C ARG A 61 18.28 7.10 2.29
N ASP A 62 18.17 8.30 1.72
CA ASP A 62 19.07 9.43 1.89
C ASP A 62 18.91 10.14 3.23
N LEU A 63 17.80 9.91 3.93
CA LEU A 63 17.55 10.51 5.24
C LEU A 63 18.46 9.90 6.32
N PRO A 64 18.91 10.73 7.28
CA PRO A 64 19.85 10.34 8.33
C PRO A 64 19.28 9.30 9.30
#